data_AF-A0A4S2G9E5-F1
#
_entry.id   AF-A0A4S2G9E5-F1
#
_cell.length_a   1.000
_cell.length_b   1.000
_cell.length_c   1.000
_cell.angle_alpha   90.00
_cell.angle_beta   90.00
_cell.angle_gamma   90.00
#
_symmetry.space_group_name_H-M   'P 1'
#
loop_
_entity.id
_entity.type
_entity.pdbx_description
1 polymer ?
#
loop_
_entity_poly.entity_id
_entity_poly.type
_entity_poly.pdbx_seq_one_letter_code
_entity_poly.pdbx_strand_id
1 'polypeptide(L)'
;MKQILTDYLEICNKFRLEGLSKVERKSRHSMLQEWAKKEYGKEIVSIAEIQDFWHNHDTICWNQLFIQKVVCPAVATDLANGGHEGLIFLFQCFRGHESSYIYTDSPLAIFCQYCGYNYEPLQLANLFLEHDSENMDALNYKYHALKEYLTFSIHEIPYGILNGASVSDIPAMLKDLDEFEMISKRLGKIDSNLIADCRKYYNAYMDYLQNLKEYKNFEVYLNSNGISYQPYTKRYDYY
;
A
#
# COMPACT_ATOMS: atom_id res chain seq x y z
N MET A 1 2.89 2.05 31.56
CA MET A 1 3.56 1.94 30.24
C MET A 1 4.62 0.85 30.32
N LYS A 2 4.65 -0.08 29.37
CA LYS A 2 5.62 -1.20 29.35
C LYS A 2 7.05 -0.69 29.11
N GLN A 3 8.04 -1.36 29.69
CA GLN A 3 9.45 -0.93 29.60
C GLN A 3 9.94 -0.75 28.16
N ILE A 4 9.47 -1.58 27.23
CA ILE A 4 9.81 -1.47 25.81
C ILE A 4 9.42 -0.12 25.21
N LEU A 5 8.26 0.43 25.61
CA LEU A 5 7.78 1.74 25.19
C LEU A 5 8.52 2.86 25.93
N THR A 6 8.77 2.68 27.23
CA THR A 6 9.53 3.65 28.05
C THR A 6 10.95 3.84 27.49
N ASP A 7 11.68 2.76 27.22
CA ASP A 7 13.04 2.81 26.67
C ASP A 7 13.05 3.46 25.28
N TYR A 8 12.03 3.18 24.46
CA TYR A 8 11.90 3.80 23.14
C TYR A 8 11.69 5.32 23.26
N LEU A 9 10.77 5.72 24.14
CA LEU A 9 10.45 7.12 24.43
C LEU A 9 11.68 7.89 24.93
N GLU A 10 12.48 7.29 25.82
CA GLU A 10 13.73 7.87 26.30
C GLU A 10 14.74 8.12 25.17
N ILE A 11 14.88 7.18 24.23
CA ILE A 11 15.74 7.36 23.05
C ILE A 11 15.24 8.51 22.18
N CYS A 12 13.93 8.57 21.93
CA CYS A 12 13.33 9.63 21.11
C CYS A 12 13.50 11.02 21.76
N ASN A 13 13.24 11.13 23.06
CA ASN A 13 13.33 12.39 23.81
C ASN A 13 14.76 12.89 24.03
N LYS A 14 15.76 12.02 23.87
CA LYS A 14 17.18 12.41 24.01
C LYS A 14 17.64 13.37 22.91
N PHE A 15 16.95 13.41 21.77
CA PHE A 15 17.34 14.22 20.63
C PHE A 15 16.29 15.29 20.33
N ARG A 16 16.73 16.40 19.74
CA ARG A 16 15.82 17.42 19.21
C ARG A 16 14.92 16.86 18.10
N LEU A 17 13.70 17.38 18.04
CA LEU A 17 12.66 16.94 17.09
C LEU A 17 13.08 17.16 15.63
N GLU A 18 13.63 18.34 15.32
CA GLU A 18 13.97 18.73 13.96
C GLU A 18 15.46 19.08 13.78
N GLY A 19 15.95 18.96 12.55
CA GLY A 19 17.28 19.42 12.16
C GLY A 19 18.44 18.59 12.73
N LEU A 20 18.23 17.29 12.99
CA LEU A 20 19.30 16.41 13.48
C LEU A 20 20.53 16.41 12.57
N SER A 21 21.69 16.71 13.15
CA SER A 21 22.98 16.57 12.49
C SER A 21 23.23 15.12 12.08
N LYS A 22 24.18 14.91 11.16
CA LYS A 22 24.59 13.56 10.74
C LYS A 22 25.05 12.70 11.92
N VAL A 23 25.73 13.31 12.90
CA VAL A 23 26.23 12.64 14.11
C VAL A 23 25.07 12.20 15.01
N GLU A 24 24.10 13.09 15.25
CA GLU A 24 22.92 12.77 16.05
C GLU A 24 22.07 11.70 15.39
N ARG A 25 21.84 11.77 14.06
CA ARG A 25 21.13 10.73 13.32
C ARG A 25 21.79 9.36 13.47
N LYS A 26 23.13 9.30 13.36
CA LYS A 26 23.88 8.05 13.55
C LYS A 26 23.78 7.54 14.98
N SER A 27 23.92 8.43 15.98
CA SER A 27 23.81 8.07 17.40
C SER A 27 22.41 7.55 17.73
N ARG A 28 21.35 8.26 17.30
CA ARG A 28 19.96 7.81 17.47
C ARG A 28 19.73 6.46 16.82
N HIS A 29 20.20 6.27 15.59
CA HIS A 29 20.09 4.98 14.91
C HIS A 29 20.77 3.86 15.69
N SER A 30 21.99 4.05 16.19
CA SER A 30 22.68 3.04 17.02
C SER A 30 21.90 2.72 18.29
N MET A 31 21.36 3.72 18.99
CA MET A 31 20.55 3.48 20.20
C MET A 31 19.27 2.70 19.89
N LEU A 32 18.59 3.04 18.80
CA LEU A 32 17.41 2.31 18.34
C LEU A 32 17.72 0.87 17.93
N GLN A 33 18.87 0.61 17.32
CA GLN A 33 19.31 -0.75 16.98
C GLN A 33 19.55 -1.61 18.22
N GLU A 34 20.17 -1.04 19.25
CA GLU A 34 20.39 -1.76 20.52
C GLU A 34 19.06 -1.97 21.26
N TRP A 35 18.18 -0.98 21.27
CA TRP A 35 16.79 -1.16 21.73
C TRP A 35 16.07 -2.26 20.96
N ALA A 36 16.27 -2.33 19.64
CA ALA A 36 15.62 -3.32 18.80
C ALA A 36 16.06 -4.76 19.11
N LYS A 37 17.32 -4.95 19.50
CA LYS A 37 17.90 -6.26 19.90
C LYS A 37 17.63 -6.62 21.35
N LYS A 38 17.42 -5.64 22.23
CA LYS A 38 17.18 -5.87 23.66
C LYS A 38 15.97 -6.78 23.86
N GLU A 39 16.15 -7.82 24.65
CA GLU A 39 15.05 -8.69 25.08
C GLU A 39 14.24 -7.97 26.16
N TYR A 40 12.95 -7.82 25.89
CA TYR A 40 11.97 -7.45 26.89
C TYR A 40 11.21 -8.72 27.28
N GLY A 41 10.55 -8.71 28.44
CA GLY A 41 9.77 -9.88 28.89
C GLY A 41 8.77 -10.39 27.83
N LYS A 42 8.23 -11.59 28.03
CA LYS A 42 7.34 -12.25 27.05
C LYS A 42 6.01 -11.53 26.78
N GLU A 43 5.72 -10.46 27.51
CA GLU A 43 4.46 -9.74 27.40
C GLU A 43 4.45 -8.85 26.14
N ILE A 44 3.52 -9.12 25.23
CA ILE A 44 3.30 -8.33 24.02
C ILE A 44 2.58 -7.04 24.40
N VAL A 45 2.96 -5.92 23.80
CA VAL A 45 2.23 -4.65 23.94
C VAL A 45 0.90 -4.78 23.19
N SER A 46 -0.22 -4.56 23.86
CA SER A 46 -1.54 -4.67 23.23
C SER A 46 -1.79 -3.54 22.22
N ILE A 47 -2.71 -3.75 21.26
CA ILE A 47 -3.08 -2.71 20.29
C ILE A 47 -3.57 -1.44 20.99
N ALA A 48 -4.37 -1.57 22.06
CA ALA A 48 -4.83 -0.43 22.86
C ALA A 48 -3.67 0.35 23.49
N GLU A 49 -2.67 -0.34 24.06
CA GLU A 49 -1.48 0.33 24.62
C GLU A 49 -0.65 1.05 23.53
N ILE A 50 -0.61 0.50 22.31
CA ILE A 50 0.07 1.14 21.16
C ILE A 50 -0.69 2.40 20.73
N GLN A 51 -2.02 2.33 20.65
CA GLN A 51 -2.88 3.48 20.34
C GLN A 51 -2.76 4.57 21.39
N ASP A 52 -2.80 4.22 22.67
CA ASP A 52 -2.60 5.16 23.78
C ASP A 52 -1.21 5.80 23.71
N PHE A 53 -0.17 5.00 23.45
CA PHE A 53 1.18 5.53 23.27
C PHE A 53 1.25 6.52 22.11
N TRP A 54 0.59 6.22 20.99
CA TRP A 54 0.54 7.11 19.85
C TRP A 54 -0.20 8.41 20.16
N HIS A 55 -1.39 8.33 20.73
CA HIS A 55 -2.20 9.51 21.02
C HIS A 55 -1.49 10.47 21.99
N ASN A 56 -0.77 9.93 22.97
CA ASN A 56 -0.06 10.74 23.96
C ASN A 56 1.32 11.26 23.49
N HIS A 57 1.84 10.73 22.37
CA HIS A 57 3.19 11.01 21.89
C HIS A 57 3.26 11.17 20.36
N ASP A 58 2.32 11.92 19.79
CA ASP A 58 2.15 12.17 18.35
C ASP A 58 3.38 12.76 17.63
N THR A 59 4.24 13.48 18.37
CA THR A 59 5.50 14.04 17.85
C THR A 59 6.64 13.02 17.69
N ILE A 60 6.47 11.79 18.19
CA ILE A 60 7.52 10.77 18.13
C ILE A 60 7.54 10.11 16.76
N CYS A 61 8.73 9.99 16.18
CA CYS A 61 8.94 9.31 14.91
C CYS A 61 8.68 7.80 15.05
N TRP A 62 7.73 7.27 14.28
CA TRP A 62 7.47 5.83 14.13
C TRP A 62 8.37 5.29 13.02
N ASN A 63 9.52 4.75 13.39
CA ASN A 63 10.44 4.18 12.42
C ASN A 63 10.23 2.67 12.27
N GLN A 64 10.82 2.09 11.22
CA GLN A 64 10.72 0.67 10.90
C GLN A 64 11.04 -0.26 12.09
N LEU A 65 12.02 0.08 12.95
CA LEU A 65 12.36 -0.75 14.10
C LEU A 65 11.23 -0.78 15.13
N PHE A 66 10.54 0.35 15.34
CA PHE A 66 9.38 0.40 16.22
C PHE A 66 8.25 -0.47 15.69
N ILE A 67 7.92 -0.30 14.40
CA ILE A 67 6.87 -1.06 13.74
C ILE A 67 7.16 -2.56 13.85
N GLN A 68 8.36 -3.00 13.50
CA GLN A 68 8.74 -4.42 13.53
C GLN A 68 8.72 -5.01 14.94
N LYS A 69 9.17 -4.26 15.96
CA LYS A 69 9.34 -4.81 17.32
C LYS A 69 8.09 -4.70 18.18
N VAL A 70 7.25 -3.69 17.95
CA VAL A 70 6.09 -3.38 18.81
C VAL A 70 4.79 -3.63 18.06
N VAL A 71 4.61 -3.05 16.87
CA VAL A 71 3.36 -3.11 16.12
C VAL A 71 3.14 -4.50 15.54
N CYS A 72 4.09 -5.04 14.78
CA CYS A 72 3.90 -6.30 14.06
C CYS A 72 3.56 -7.50 14.97
N PRO A 73 4.22 -7.72 16.13
CA PRO A 73 3.85 -8.82 17.02
C PRO A 73 2.44 -8.67 17.60
N ALA A 74 2.01 -7.43 17.90
CA ALA A 74 0.67 -7.15 18.40
C ALA A 74 -0.40 -7.45 17.36
N VAL A 75 -0.19 -6.96 16.12
CA VAL A 75 -1.11 -7.22 14.99
C VAL A 75 -1.15 -8.70 14.64
N ALA A 76 0.00 -9.39 14.61
CA ALA A 76 0.06 -10.82 14.33
C ALA A 76 -0.68 -11.66 15.39
N THR A 77 -0.55 -11.28 16.66
CA THR A 77 -1.26 -11.94 17.77
C THR A 77 -2.76 -11.69 17.70
N ASP A 78 -3.17 -10.45 17.41
CA ASP A 78 -4.57 -10.09 17.22
C ASP A 78 -5.22 -10.93 16.11
N LEU A 79 -4.58 -10.98 14.92
CA LEU A 79 -5.06 -11.78 13.80
C LEU A 79 -5.09 -13.28 14.08
N ALA A 80 -4.07 -13.82 14.75
CA ALA A 80 -4.04 -15.23 15.12
C ALA A 80 -5.18 -15.62 16.08
N ASN A 81 -5.70 -14.65 16.85
CA ASN A 81 -6.85 -14.83 17.73
C ASN A 81 -8.20 -14.50 17.06
N GLY A 82 -8.21 -14.21 15.75
CA GLY A 82 -9.41 -13.80 15.01
C GLY A 82 -9.84 -12.35 15.24
N GLY A 83 -8.98 -11.52 15.82
CA GLY A 83 -9.18 -10.09 16.02
C GLY A 83 -8.92 -9.27 14.75
N HIS A 84 -9.43 -8.04 14.75
CA HIS A 84 -9.29 -7.09 13.63
C HIS A 84 -8.76 -5.72 14.09
N GLU A 85 -8.50 -5.53 15.39
CA GLU A 85 -8.00 -4.28 15.96
C GLU A 85 -6.63 -3.90 15.40
N GLY A 86 -5.79 -4.90 15.14
CA GLY A 86 -4.50 -4.71 14.50
C GLY A 86 -4.63 -4.19 13.06
N LEU A 87 -5.63 -4.68 12.31
CA LEU A 87 -5.89 -4.19 10.95
C LEU A 87 -6.44 -2.76 10.98
N ILE A 88 -7.38 -2.48 11.89
CA ILE A 88 -7.89 -1.12 12.13
C ILE A 88 -6.72 -0.17 12.36
N PHE A 89 -5.79 -0.52 13.25
CA PHE A 89 -4.60 0.28 13.53
C PHE A 89 -3.74 0.50 12.27
N LEU A 90 -3.41 -0.56 11.54
CA LEU A 90 -2.54 -0.46 10.35
C LEU A 90 -3.14 0.42 9.25
N PHE A 91 -4.46 0.34 9.01
CA PHE A 91 -5.12 1.17 8.00
C PHE A 91 -5.28 2.62 8.46
N GLN A 92 -5.48 2.87 9.76
CA GLN A 92 -5.50 4.23 10.32
C GLN A 92 -4.17 4.98 10.16
N CYS A 93 -3.04 4.27 10.09
CA CYS A 93 -1.72 4.88 9.85
C CYS A 93 -1.61 5.67 8.53
N PHE A 94 -2.52 5.46 7.57
CA PHE A 94 -2.52 6.20 6.32
C PHE A 94 -3.32 7.52 6.36
N ARG A 95 -4.08 7.79 7.43
CA ARG A 95 -4.86 9.03 7.56
C ARG A 95 -3.95 10.25 7.49
N GLY A 96 -4.23 11.16 6.56
CA GLY A 96 -3.39 12.36 6.34
C GLY A 96 -2.07 12.09 5.59
N HIS A 97 -1.81 10.84 5.21
CA HIS A 97 -0.59 10.40 4.51
C HIS A 97 -0.95 9.67 3.22
N GLU A 98 -1.82 10.26 2.40
CA GLU A 98 -2.33 9.63 1.16
C GLU A 98 -1.21 9.32 0.14
N SER A 99 -0.10 10.05 0.16
CA SER A 99 1.08 9.73 -0.66
C SER A 99 1.76 8.42 -0.27
N SER A 100 1.47 7.90 0.93
CA SER A 100 2.18 6.76 1.52
C SER A 100 1.54 5.41 1.26
N TYR A 101 0.35 5.37 0.65
CA TYR A 101 -0.37 4.13 0.33
C TYR A 101 0.43 3.12 -0.51
N ILE A 102 1.39 3.62 -1.29
CA ILE A 102 2.21 2.83 -2.23
C ILE A 102 3.66 2.61 -1.78
N TYR A 103 4.05 3.09 -0.59
CA TYR A 103 5.42 2.94 -0.12
C TYR A 103 5.67 1.59 0.54
N THR A 104 6.82 1.00 0.20
CA THR A 104 7.29 -0.29 0.70
C THR A 104 7.75 -0.24 2.16
N ASP A 105 7.91 0.96 2.73
CA ASP A 105 8.23 1.19 4.14
C ASP A 105 7.00 1.62 4.96
N SER A 106 5.79 1.52 4.41
CA SER A 106 4.55 1.73 5.16
C SER A 106 4.38 0.68 6.27
N PRO A 107 3.66 0.98 7.36
CA PRO A 107 3.39 0.02 8.43
C PRO A 107 2.77 -1.30 7.93
N LEU A 108 1.89 -1.21 6.92
CA LEU A 108 1.26 -2.36 6.30
C LEU A 108 2.27 -3.23 5.53
N ALA A 109 3.16 -2.61 4.73
CA ALA A 109 4.20 -3.33 3.99
C ALA A 109 5.21 -4.00 4.94
N ILE A 110 5.62 -3.29 6.00
CA ILE A 110 6.51 -3.82 7.04
C ILE A 110 5.85 -5.01 7.76
N PHE A 111 4.54 -4.94 8.02
CA PHE A 111 3.79 -6.05 8.60
C PHE A 111 3.75 -7.27 7.68
N CYS A 112 3.47 -7.09 6.39
CA CYS A 112 3.50 -8.18 5.40
C CYS A 112 4.88 -8.85 5.36
N GLN A 113 5.96 -8.06 5.35
CA GLN A 113 7.33 -8.56 5.43
C GLN A 113 7.60 -9.32 6.74
N TYR A 114 7.13 -8.81 7.88
CA TYR A 114 7.27 -9.46 9.19
C TYR A 114 6.62 -10.85 9.20
N CYS A 115 5.46 -10.97 8.55
CA CYS A 115 4.76 -12.25 8.36
C CYS A 115 5.36 -13.12 7.25
N GLY A 116 6.55 -12.80 6.73
CA GLY A 116 7.20 -13.59 5.67
C GLY A 116 6.44 -13.57 4.34
N TYR A 117 5.67 -12.50 4.07
CA TYR A 117 4.78 -12.38 2.91
C TYR A 117 3.69 -13.46 2.83
N ASN A 118 3.28 -14.02 3.98
CA ASN A 118 2.08 -14.84 4.05
C ASN A 118 0.81 -14.06 3.68
N TYR A 119 0.88 -12.73 3.71
CA TYR A 119 -0.17 -11.83 3.28
C TYR A 119 0.41 -10.77 2.34
N GLU A 120 -0.39 -10.38 1.36
CA GLU A 120 -0.19 -9.16 0.56
C GLU A 120 -1.03 -7.99 1.13
N PRO A 121 -0.59 -6.74 0.99
CA PRO A 121 -1.33 -5.58 1.53
C PRO A 121 -2.80 -5.50 1.08
N LEU A 122 -3.10 -5.78 -0.19
CA LEU A 122 -4.47 -5.83 -0.71
C LEU A 122 -5.27 -6.99 -0.11
N GLN A 123 -4.65 -8.12 0.21
CA GLN A 123 -5.33 -9.24 0.86
C GLN A 123 -5.74 -8.87 2.29
N LEU A 124 -4.89 -8.15 3.03
CA LEU A 124 -5.25 -7.64 4.36
C LEU A 124 -6.40 -6.64 4.30
N ALA A 125 -6.45 -5.80 3.25
CA ALA A 125 -7.56 -4.88 3.05
C ALA A 125 -8.86 -5.63 2.73
N ASN A 126 -8.80 -6.67 1.89
CA ASN A 126 -9.94 -7.52 1.59
C ASN A 126 -10.45 -8.25 2.83
N LEU A 127 -9.54 -8.89 3.58
CA LEU A 127 -9.86 -9.56 4.83
C LEU A 127 -10.57 -8.63 5.81
N PHE A 128 -10.09 -7.40 5.94
CA PHE A 128 -10.72 -6.44 6.83
C PHE A 128 -12.09 -5.96 6.31
N LEU A 129 -12.25 -5.75 5.01
CA LEU A 129 -13.52 -5.32 4.41
C LEU A 129 -14.59 -6.44 4.37
N GLU A 130 -14.19 -7.70 4.45
CA GLU A 130 -15.13 -8.81 4.72
C GLU A 130 -15.76 -8.69 6.11
N HIS A 131 -15.03 -8.14 7.08
CA HIS A 131 -15.51 -7.89 8.44
C HIS A 131 -16.25 -6.55 8.58
N ASP A 132 -15.69 -5.46 8.03
CA ASP A 132 -16.27 -4.11 8.05
C ASP A 132 -16.24 -3.51 6.63
N SER A 133 -17.28 -3.78 5.85
CA SER A 133 -17.37 -3.37 4.43
C SER A 133 -17.44 -1.85 4.22
N GLU A 134 -17.77 -1.10 5.27
CA GLU A 134 -17.90 0.36 5.22
C GLU A 134 -16.67 1.06 5.83
N ASN A 135 -15.61 0.31 6.13
CA ASN A 135 -14.40 0.88 6.70
C ASN A 135 -13.71 1.84 5.72
N MET A 136 -13.78 3.14 6.04
CA MET A 136 -13.26 4.19 5.15
C MET A 136 -11.74 4.13 4.97
N ASP A 137 -10.98 3.70 5.97
CA ASP A 137 -9.51 3.66 5.87
C ASP A 137 -9.06 2.55 4.92
N ALA A 138 -9.65 1.36 5.05
CA ALA A 138 -9.39 0.23 4.15
C ALA A 138 -9.90 0.49 2.72
N LEU A 139 -11.08 1.12 2.57
CA LEU A 139 -11.59 1.54 1.27
C LEU A 139 -10.66 2.57 0.59
N ASN A 140 -10.18 3.57 1.33
CA ASN A 140 -9.21 4.53 0.78
C ASN A 140 -7.90 3.83 0.39
N TYR A 141 -7.40 2.90 1.22
CA TYR A 141 -6.21 2.11 0.87
C TYR A 141 -6.40 1.39 -0.47
N LYS A 142 -7.49 0.61 -0.62
CA LYS A 142 -7.78 -0.10 -1.86
C LYS A 142 -7.94 0.84 -3.05
N TYR A 143 -8.61 1.97 -2.87
CA TYR A 143 -8.76 2.98 -3.92
C TYR A 143 -7.40 3.43 -4.45
N HIS A 144 -6.47 3.81 -3.57
CA HIS A 144 -5.16 4.29 -3.98
C HIS A 144 -4.28 3.18 -4.57
N ALA A 145 -4.30 1.97 -4.00
CA ALA A 145 -3.57 0.82 -4.52
C ALA A 145 -4.05 0.42 -5.93
N LEU A 146 -5.38 0.30 -6.13
CA LEU A 146 -5.97 0.00 -7.43
C LEU A 146 -5.73 1.12 -8.44
N LYS A 147 -5.84 2.39 -8.02
CA LYS A 147 -5.57 3.53 -8.90
C LYS A 147 -4.15 3.50 -9.44
N GLU A 148 -3.16 3.23 -8.57
CA GLU A 148 -1.77 3.10 -8.99
C GLU A 148 -1.59 1.95 -9.96
N TYR A 149 -2.11 0.76 -9.62
CA TYR A 149 -2.05 -0.42 -10.47
C TYR A 149 -2.65 -0.17 -11.86
N LEU A 150 -3.85 0.40 -11.93
CA LEU A 150 -4.56 0.70 -13.18
C LEU A 150 -3.78 1.73 -14.01
N THR A 151 -3.33 2.82 -13.39
CA THR A 151 -2.53 3.85 -14.08
C THR A 151 -1.25 3.24 -14.66
N PHE A 152 -0.57 2.41 -13.87
CA PHE A 152 0.63 1.71 -14.28
C PHE A 152 0.33 0.66 -15.36
N SER A 153 -0.80 -0.02 -15.36
CA SER A 153 -1.09 -1.03 -16.39
C SER A 153 -1.20 -0.44 -17.81
N ILE A 154 -1.65 0.82 -17.95
CA ILE A 154 -1.86 1.49 -19.24
C ILE A 154 -0.77 2.53 -19.57
N HIS A 155 0.31 2.62 -18.78
CA HIS A 155 1.29 3.70 -18.94
C HIS A 155 2.11 3.60 -20.23
N GLU A 156 2.26 2.39 -20.78
CA GLU A 156 3.05 2.13 -22.00
C GLU A 156 2.22 2.19 -23.29
N ILE A 157 0.97 2.64 -23.25
CA ILE A 157 0.18 2.80 -24.47
C ILE A 157 0.89 3.79 -25.43
N PRO A 158 1.08 3.45 -26.72
CA PRO A 158 0.46 2.34 -27.47
C PRO A 158 1.30 1.06 -27.59
N TYR A 159 2.46 0.96 -26.93
CA TYR A 159 3.34 -0.21 -27.03
C TYR A 159 2.69 -1.47 -26.47
N GLY A 160 1.83 -1.33 -25.47
CA GLY A 160 1.06 -2.43 -24.90
C GLY A 160 0.39 -2.05 -23.59
N ILE A 161 -0.22 -3.06 -22.98
CA ILE A 161 -0.58 -3.05 -21.57
C ILE A 161 0.60 -3.66 -20.81
N LEU A 162 1.14 -2.93 -19.84
CA LEU A 162 2.30 -3.35 -19.07
C LEU A 162 2.04 -4.71 -18.40
N ASN A 163 3.10 -5.52 -18.30
CA ASN A 163 3.17 -6.93 -17.85
C ASN A 163 2.91 -7.97 -18.94
N GLY A 164 2.76 -7.57 -20.21
CA GLY A 164 2.56 -8.56 -21.29
C GLY A 164 1.37 -9.47 -21.00
N ALA A 165 0.30 -8.88 -20.43
CA ALA A 165 -0.90 -9.57 -20.01
C ALA A 165 -1.37 -10.50 -21.14
N SER A 166 -1.60 -11.76 -20.81
CA SER A 166 -2.16 -12.72 -21.74
C SER A 166 -3.67 -12.53 -21.86
N VAL A 167 -4.27 -13.17 -22.87
CA VAL A 167 -5.74 -13.19 -23.02
C VAL A 167 -6.45 -13.66 -21.75
N SER A 168 -5.85 -14.60 -21.00
CA SER A 168 -6.42 -15.10 -19.74
C SER A 168 -6.33 -14.12 -18.56
N ASP A 169 -5.44 -13.12 -18.62
CA ASP A 169 -5.27 -12.16 -17.54
C ASP A 169 -6.30 -11.02 -17.63
N ILE A 170 -6.75 -10.66 -18.84
CA ILE A 170 -7.66 -9.53 -19.08
C ILE A 170 -8.96 -9.60 -18.27
N PRO A 171 -9.65 -10.75 -18.12
CA PRO A 171 -10.84 -10.83 -17.28
C PRO A 171 -10.59 -10.44 -15.81
N ALA A 172 -9.43 -10.78 -15.25
CA ALA A 172 -9.06 -10.40 -13.89
C ALA A 172 -8.79 -8.88 -13.80
N MET A 173 -8.08 -8.32 -14.78
CA MET A 173 -7.83 -6.87 -14.85
C MET A 173 -9.13 -6.06 -14.98
N LEU A 174 -10.11 -6.56 -15.74
CA LEU A 174 -11.43 -5.94 -15.84
C LEU A 174 -12.19 -6.01 -14.50
N LYS A 175 -12.06 -7.11 -13.75
CA LYS A 175 -12.65 -7.25 -12.42
C LYS A 175 -12.03 -6.26 -11.42
N ASP A 176 -10.72 -6.09 -11.45
CA ASP A 176 -10.02 -5.10 -10.60
C ASP A 176 -10.48 -3.67 -10.93
N LEU A 177 -10.70 -3.38 -12.22
CA LEU A 177 -11.27 -2.10 -12.65
C LEU A 177 -12.73 -1.92 -12.20
N ASP A 178 -13.57 -2.96 -12.23
CA ASP A 178 -14.95 -2.90 -11.72
C ASP A 178 -14.98 -2.61 -10.22
N GLU A 179 -14.08 -3.25 -9.48
CA GLU A 179 -13.88 -3.00 -8.06
C GLU A 179 -13.41 -1.57 -7.79
N PHE A 180 -12.45 -1.07 -8.57
CA PHE A 180 -12.00 0.30 -8.48
C PHE A 180 -13.14 1.29 -8.73
N GLU A 181 -13.96 1.08 -9.75
CA GLU A 181 -15.12 1.92 -10.05
C GLU A 181 -16.14 1.91 -8.90
N MET A 182 -16.44 0.74 -8.34
CA MET A 182 -17.33 0.60 -7.19
C MET A 182 -16.81 1.36 -5.96
N ILE A 183 -15.55 1.17 -5.59
CA ILE A 183 -14.92 1.85 -4.45
C ILE A 183 -14.88 3.36 -4.69
N SER A 184 -14.53 3.79 -5.90
CA SER A 184 -14.47 5.21 -6.27
C SER A 184 -15.83 5.90 -6.14
N LYS A 185 -16.91 5.22 -6.55
CA LYS A 185 -18.30 5.69 -6.34
C LYS A 185 -18.63 5.83 -4.85
N ARG A 186 -18.29 4.80 -4.05
CA ARG A 186 -18.54 4.79 -2.61
C ARG A 186 -17.81 5.92 -1.88
N LEU A 187 -16.58 6.21 -2.27
CA LEU A 187 -15.76 7.29 -1.70
C LEU A 187 -16.09 8.68 -2.26
N GLY A 188 -16.93 8.79 -3.30
CA GLY A 188 -17.16 10.05 -4.02
C GLY A 188 -15.92 10.56 -4.77
N LYS A 189 -14.97 9.68 -5.12
CA LYS A 189 -13.68 9.96 -5.77
C LYS A 189 -13.59 9.34 -7.17
N ILE A 190 -14.63 9.49 -7.99
CA ILE A 190 -14.70 8.85 -9.32
C ILE A 190 -13.64 9.44 -10.28
N ASP A 191 -12.80 8.56 -10.84
CA ASP A 191 -11.86 8.89 -11.92
C ASP A 191 -12.36 8.33 -13.26
N SER A 192 -13.34 9.03 -13.85
CA SER A 192 -14.03 8.57 -15.07
C SER A 192 -13.08 8.40 -16.26
N ASN A 193 -12.02 9.20 -16.33
CA ASN A 193 -11.04 9.11 -17.42
C ASN A 193 -10.22 7.82 -17.31
N LEU A 194 -9.64 7.54 -16.14
CA LEU A 194 -8.89 6.32 -15.92
C LEU A 194 -9.77 5.08 -16.16
N ILE A 195 -11.01 5.09 -15.68
CA ILE A 195 -11.95 3.98 -15.86
C ILE A 195 -12.24 3.75 -17.36
N ALA A 196 -12.58 4.81 -18.09
CA ALA A 196 -12.88 4.73 -19.51
C ALA A 196 -11.66 4.27 -20.33
N ASP A 197 -10.47 4.79 -20.02
CA ASP A 197 -9.24 4.43 -20.71
C ASP A 197 -8.84 2.98 -20.45
N CYS A 198 -8.79 2.53 -19.18
CA CYS A 198 -8.52 1.12 -18.86
C CYS A 198 -9.55 0.19 -19.53
N ARG A 199 -10.85 0.50 -19.48
CA ARG A 199 -11.88 -0.31 -20.13
C ARG A 199 -11.66 -0.42 -21.64
N LYS A 200 -11.38 0.71 -22.30
CA LYS A 200 -11.10 0.76 -23.73
C LYS A 200 -9.86 -0.06 -24.08
N TYR A 201 -8.74 0.18 -23.41
CA TYR A 201 -7.47 -0.45 -23.76
C TYR A 201 -7.40 -1.94 -23.39
N TYR A 202 -8.00 -2.38 -22.29
CA TYR A 202 -8.01 -3.81 -21.94
C TYR A 202 -8.79 -4.64 -22.97
N ASN A 203 -9.96 -4.17 -23.40
CA ASN A 203 -10.74 -4.85 -24.43
C ASN A 203 -10.02 -4.83 -25.79
N ALA A 204 -9.44 -3.68 -26.17
CA ALA A 204 -8.63 -3.55 -27.38
C ALA A 204 -7.41 -4.49 -27.36
N TYR A 205 -6.73 -4.60 -26.22
CA TYR A 205 -5.55 -5.45 -26.08
C TYR A 205 -5.92 -6.93 -26.14
N MET A 206 -7.04 -7.33 -25.53
CA MET A 206 -7.55 -8.70 -25.64
C MET A 206 -7.80 -9.11 -27.10
N ASP A 207 -8.48 -8.26 -27.87
CA ASP A 207 -8.77 -8.51 -29.28
C ASP A 207 -7.48 -8.52 -30.13
N TYR A 208 -6.55 -7.60 -29.87
CA TYR A 208 -5.22 -7.62 -30.48
C TYR A 208 -4.48 -8.94 -30.24
N LEU A 209 -4.45 -9.42 -28.99
CA LEU A 209 -3.79 -10.68 -28.62
C LEU A 209 -4.44 -11.91 -29.27
N GLN A 210 -5.74 -11.86 -29.54
CA GLN A 210 -6.44 -12.93 -30.27
C GLN A 210 -6.15 -12.90 -31.78
N ASN A 211 -5.70 -11.75 -32.30
CA ASN A 211 -5.47 -11.51 -33.72
C ASN A 211 -3.99 -11.15 -34.05
N LEU A 212 -3.02 -11.66 -33.28
CA LEU A 212 -1.59 -11.34 -33.42
C LEU A 212 -1.00 -11.55 -34.83
N LYS A 213 -1.62 -12.38 -35.66
CA LYS A 213 -1.16 -12.62 -37.04
C LYS A 213 -1.52 -11.49 -38.01
N GLU A 214 -2.53 -10.69 -37.66
CA GLU A 214 -3.07 -9.63 -38.53
C GLU A 214 -2.38 -8.28 -38.29
N TYR A 215 -1.76 -8.10 -37.12
CA TYR A 215 -1.20 -6.83 -36.69
C TYR A 215 0.26 -6.98 -36.29
N LYS A 216 1.10 -6.06 -36.78
CA LYS A 216 2.54 -6.04 -36.47
C LYS A 216 2.82 -5.78 -34.98
N ASN A 217 2.04 -4.89 -34.38
CA ASN A 217 2.13 -4.50 -32.98
C ASN A 217 0.80 -3.84 -32.55
N PHE A 218 0.67 -3.52 -31.26
CA PHE A 218 -0.58 -2.98 -30.71
C PHE A 218 -0.90 -1.57 -31.24
N GLU A 219 0.11 -0.73 -31.49
CA GLU A 219 -0.09 0.58 -32.11
C GLU A 219 -0.75 0.48 -33.50
N VAL A 220 -0.30 -0.45 -34.34
CA VAL A 220 -0.92 -0.71 -35.66
C VAL A 220 -2.36 -1.19 -35.50
N TYR A 221 -2.64 -2.04 -34.51
CA TYR A 221 -4.01 -2.45 -34.18
C TYR A 221 -4.89 -1.27 -33.80
N LEU A 222 -4.44 -0.42 -32.87
CA LEU A 222 -5.20 0.76 -32.40
C LEU A 222 -5.53 1.71 -33.56
N ASN A 223 -4.53 2.01 -34.40
CA ASN A 223 -4.70 2.89 -35.56
C ASN A 223 -5.65 2.29 -36.60
N SER A 224 -5.55 0.99 -36.89
CA SER A 224 -6.40 0.31 -37.88
C SER A 224 -7.86 0.25 -37.44
N ASN A 225 -8.11 0.24 -36.13
CA ASN A 225 -9.46 0.17 -35.55
C ASN A 225 -9.99 1.54 -35.08
N GLY A 226 -9.29 2.64 -35.40
CA GLY A 226 -9.73 4.00 -35.04
C GLY A 226 -9.78 4.28 -33.53
N ILE A 227 -9.00 3.53 -32.74
CA ILE A 227 -8.97 3.66 -31.27
C ILE A 227 -7.95 4.74 -30.90
N SER A 228 -8.45 5.92 -30.54
CA SER A 228 -7.60 7.03 -30.10
C SER A 228 -6.89 6.71 -28.79
N TYR A 229 -5.61 7.05 -28.72
CA TYR A 229 -4.81 6.95 -27.51
C TYR A 229 -4.06 8.24 -27.16
N GLN A 230 -3.79 8.41 -25.88
CA GLN A 230 -2.85 9.40 -25.36
C GLN A 230 -1.86 8.70 -24.42
N PRO A 231 -0.56 9.01 -24.50
CA PRO A 231 0.42 8.50 -23.56
C PRO A 231 0.07 8.92 -22.12
N TYR A 232 0.02 7.97 -21.18
CA TYR A 232 -0.08 8.25 -19.74
C TYR A 232 1.32 8.54 -19.19
N THR A 233 1.96 9.63 -19.62
CA THR A 233 3.35 9.97 -19.25
C THR A 233 3.51 10.65 -17.90
N LYS A 234 2.47 10.70 -17.04
CA LYS A 234 2.51 11.56 -15.85
C LYS A 234 3.53 11.20 -14.76
N ARG A 235 4.22 10.05 -14.81
CA ARG A 235 5.13 9.62 -13.72
C ARG A 235 6.44 8.94 -14.10
N TYR A 236 6.62 8.50 -15.35
CA TYR A 236 7.74 7.64 -15.71
C TYR A 236 8.45 8.18 -16.94
N ASP A 237 9.01 9.38 -16.81
CA ASP A 237 10.11 9.79 -17.69
C ASP A 237 11.32 8.92 -17.31
N TYR A 238 11.47 7.79 -18.01
CA TYR A 238 12.70 6.99 -17.95
C TYR A 238 13.80 7.77 -18.69
N TYR A 239 14.46 8.68 -17.98
CA TYR A 239 15.73 9.29 -18.40
C TYR A 239 16.91 8.36 -18.14
#